data_AF-A0A7K6DNH3-F1
#
_entry.id   AF-A0A7K6DNH3-F1
#
_cell.length_a   1.000
_cell.length_b   1.000
_cell.length_c   1.000
_cell.angle_alpha   90.00
_cell.angle_beta   90.00
_cell.angle_gamma   90.00
#
_symmetry.space_group_name_H-M   'P 1'
#
loop_
_entity.id
_entity.type
_entity.pdbx_description
1 polymer ?
#
loop_
_entity_poly.entity_id
_entity_poly.type
_entity_poly.pdbx_seq_one_letter_code
_entity_poly.pdbx_strand_id
1 'polypeptide(L)'
;QAQQETQRAALRYERAAGMHNAAREMVFVAEQGMANGKNRLDPTWQEMLNHATRKVNEAEQERLWSEREHQRVTRQCQQAEAEVQRLQKSLKRDIARSRPYFELKAQFNQRLEEHKSRVNSLEISVSQAKLRYSVALRNLEQISEEIHARRFQRILRKKHRQNPLGAEGGPENPETPKIPGEIPEIPAEIPEIPAKIAEIPAEIAEIPGEIPEIPEISSSGDSLSVLSLQTIASDLQKFDSVEHLSGIPGISGIPDALSLHSEELGEGRERRRNFRHHRSVSL
;
A
#
# COMPACT_ATOMS: atom_id res chain seq x y z
N GLN A 1 17.69 4.37 12.33
CA GLN A 1 16.25 4.60 12.61
C GLN A 1 16.07 5.61 13.75
N ALA A 2 16.54 5.34 14.97
CA ALA A 2 16.41 6.26 16.12
C ALA A 2 16.94 7.70 15.87
N GLN A 3 18.07 7.86 15.18
CA GLN A 3 18.58 9.19 14.79
C GLN A 3 17.63 9.94 13.84
N GLN A 4 17.07 9.25 12.84
CA GLN A 4 16.13 9.86 11.89
C GLN A 4 14.82 10.25 12.58
N GLU A 5 14.33 9.42 13.51
CA GLU A 5 13.16 9.74 14.34
C GLU A 5 13.40 10.94 15.24
N THR A 6 14.60 11.04 15.82
CA THR A 6 15.02 12.20 16.63
C THR A 6 15.02 13.47 15.80
N GLN A 7 15.63 13.46 14.61
CA GLN A 7 15.61 14.60 13.69
C GLN A 7 14.19 15.01 13.30
N ARG A 8 13.33 14.03 12.99
CA ARG A 8 11.91 14.30 12.66
C ARG A 8 11.16 14.93 13.84
N ALA A 9 11.38 14.44 15.06
CA ALA A 9 10.76 15.00 16.26
C ALA A 9 11.28 16.40 16.59
N ALA A 10 12.58 16.65 16.40
CA ALA A 10 13.19 17.97 16.56
C ALA A 10 12.56 19.00 15.60
N LEU A 11 12.44 18.66 14.31
CA LEU A 11 11.79 19.52 13.31
C LEU A 11 10.31 19.79 13.63
N ARG A 12 9.60 18.81 14.20
CA ARG A 12 8.21 19.00 14.65
C ARG A 12 8.13 19.97 15.82
N TYR A 13 9.02 19.83 16.81
CA TYR A 13 9.11 20.74 17.95
C TYR A 13 9.44 22.17 17.51
N GLU A 14 10.42 22.34 16.62
CA GLU A 14 10.80 23.66 16.08
C GLU A 14 9.61 24.32 15.35
N ARG A 15 8.90 23.55 14.52
CA ARG A 15 7.69 24.04 13.85
C ARG A 15 6.60 24.43 14.85
N ALA A 16 6.35 23.61 15.88
CA ALA A 16 5.36 23.89 16.91
C ALA A 16 5.72 25.15 17.72
N ALA A 17 6.99 25.32 18.06
CA ALA A 17 7.49 26.53 18.72
C ALA A 17 7.31 27.78 17.83
N GLY A 18 7.63 27.68 16.53
CA GLY A 18 7.39 28.75 15.56
C GLY A 18 5.91 29.12 15.44
N MET A 19 5.02 28.12 15.40
CA MET A 19 3.56 28.35 15.38
C MET A 19 3.06 29.00 16.66
N HIS A 20 3.59 28.61 17.83
CA HIS A 20 3.25 29.23 19.10
C HIS A 20 3.67 30.71 19.13
N ASN A 21 4.89 31.02 18.69
CA ASN A 21 5.37 32.40 18.61
C ASN A 21 4.51 33.26 17.68
N ALA A 22 4.19 32.76 16.48
CA ALA A 22 3.28 33.44 15.55
C ALA A 22 1.89 33.65 16.16
N ALA A 23 1.36 32.67 16.90
CA ALA A 23 0.08 32.81 17.60
C ALA A 23 0.12 33.89 18.69
N ARG A 24 1.22 34.01 19.43
CA ARG A 24 1.40 35.10 20.40
C ARG A 24 1.45 36.47 19.73
N GLU A 25 2.12 36.58 18.58
CA GLU A 25 2.13 37.82 17.79
C GLU A 25 0.72 38.20 17.30
N MET A 26 -0.09 37.22 16.90
CA MET A 26 -1.51 37.47 16.55
C MET A 26 -2.31 38.03 17.72
N VAL A 27 -2.12 37.51 18.94
CA VAL A 27 -2.77 38.07 20.14
C VAL A 27 -2.32 39.50 20.38
N PHE A 28 -1.01 39.77 20.31
CA PHE A 28 -0.45 41.10 20.51
C PHE A 28 -1.00 42.14 19.53
N VAL A 29 -1.11 41.79 18.24
CA VAL A 29 -1.69 42.66 17.21
C VAL A 29 -3.19 42.88 17.45
N ALA A 30 -3.93 41.84 17.81
CA ALA A 30 -5.36 41.95 18.12
C ALA A 30 -5.61 42.84 19.36
N GLU A 31 -4.80 42.72 20.40
CA GLU A 31 -4.85 43.56 21.60
C GLU A 31 -4.56 45.04 21.29
N GLN A 32 -3.55 45.33 20.47
CA GLN A 32 -3.28 46.69 19.98
C GLN A 32 -4.46 47.25 19.17
N GLY A 33 -5.02 46.45 18.27
CA GLY A 33 -6.18 46.83 17.45
C GLY A 33 -7.40 47.19 18.29
N MET A 34 -7.64 46.45 19.38
CA MET A 34 -8.72 46.66 20.35
C MET A 34 -8.49 47.85 21.30
N ALA A 35 -7.23 48.14 21.65
CA ALA A 35 -6.86 49.26 22.52
C ALA A 35 -7.12 50.64 21.88
N ASN A 36 -7.13 50.71 20.54
CA ASN A 36 -7.63 51.86 19.79
C ASN A 36 -9.15 51.93 19.96
N GLY A 37 -9.64 52.64 20.97
CA GLY A 37 -11.03 52.61 21.49
C GLY A 37 -12.20 52.68 20.50
N LYS A 38 -11.98 52.96 19.22
CA LYS A 38 -12.95 52.77 18.12
C LYS A 38 -13.34 51.31 17.88
N ASN A 39 -12.43 50.36 18.14
CA ASN A 39 -12.61 48.94 17.82
C ASN A 39 -12.97 48.08 19.05
N ARG A 40 -12.97 48.66 20.25
CA ARG A 40 -13.17 47.91 21.51
C ARG A 40 -14.52 47.18 21.60
N LEU A 41 -15.53 47.71 20.92
CA LEU A 41 -16.89 47.13 20.85
C LEU A 41 -17.19 46.52 19.49
N ASP A 42 -16.20 46.42 18.60
CA ASP A 42 -16.37 45.80 17.28
C ASP A 42 -16.40 44.27 17.44
N PRO A 43 -17.48 43.59 17.04
CA PRO A 43 -17.60 42.13 17.11
C PRO A 43 -16.47 41.40 16.36
N THR A 44 -15.98 41.96 15.25
CA THR A 44 -14.95 41.32 14.42
C THR A 44 -13.60 41.26 15.12
N TRP A 45 -13.22 42.32 15.85
CA TRP A 45 -11.98 42.35 16.62
C TRP A 45 -12.06 41.52 17.90
N GLN A 46 -13.23 41.43 18.53
CA GLN A 46 -13.46 40.53 19.66
C GLN A 46 -13.35 39.06 19.23
N GLU A 47 -13.95 38.69 18.09
CA GLU A 47 -13.81 37.36 17.51
C GLU A 47 -12.36 37.04 17.13
N MET A 48 -11.64 38.01 16.55
CA MET A 48 -10.21 37.86 16.22
C MET A 48 -9.37 37.59 17.47
N LEU A 49 -9.58 38.33 18.55
CA LEU A 49 -8.86 38.12 19.81
C LEU A 49 -9.19 36.77 20.44
N ASN A 50 -10.48 36.37 20.45
CA ASN A 50 -10.91 35.07 20.95
C ASN A 50 -10.28 33.93 20.14
N HIS A 51 -10.24 34.06 18.80
CA HIS A 51 -9.59 33.11 17.91
C HIS A 51 -8.08 33.03 18.17
N ALA A 52 -7.39 34.17 18.25
CA ALA A 52 -5.96 34.22 18.53
C ALA A 52 -5.62 33.59 19.89
N THR A 53 -6.43 33.86 20.92
CA THR A 53 -6.28 33.30 22.27
C THR A 53 -6.44 31.78 22.27
N ARG A 54 -7.48 31.26 21.59
CA ARG A 54 -7.66 29.81 21.40
C ARG A 54 -6.46 29.22 20.67
N LYS A 55 -5.96 29.88 19.62
CA LYS A 55 -4.84 29.40 18.82
C LYS A 55 -3.53 29.36 19.59
N VAL A 56 -3.29 30.32 20.49
CA VAL A 56 -2.12 30.31 21.40
C VAL A 56 -2.17 29.10 22.33
N ASN A 57 -3.34 28.80 22.91
CA ASN A 57 -3.52 27.65 23.79
C ASN A 57 -3.29 26.32 23.05
N GLU A 58 -3.88 26.17 21.85
CA GLU A 58 -3.67 25.00 20.99
C GLU A 58 -2.18 24.84 20.62
N ALA A 59 -1.53 25.92 20.17
CA ALA A 59 -0.14 25.89 19.77
C ALA A 59 0.82 25.63 20.94
N GLU A 60 0.50 26.11 22.14
CA GLU A 60 1.29 25.83 23.35
C GLU A 60 1.16 24.36 23.76
N GLN A 61 -0.05 23.79 23.69
CA GLN A 61 -0.25 22.38 23.98
C GLN A 61 0.56 21.50 23.01
N GLU A 62 0.53 21.82 21.71
CA GLU A 62 1.31 21.12 20.69
C GLU A 62 2.83 21.30 20.90
N ARG A 63 3.28 22.50 21.28
CA ARG A 63 4.70 22.76 21.62
C ARG A 63 5.16 21.89 22.79
N LEU A 64 4.39 21.82 23.86
CA LEU A 64 4.72 20.99 25.03
C LEU A 64 4.71 19.49 24.71
N TRP A 65 3.77 19.03 23.90
CA TRP A 65 3.71 17.64 23.47
C TRP A 65 4.90 17.24 22.61
N SER A 66 5.18 18.06 21.59
CA SER A 66 6.32 17.85 20.68
C SER A 66 7.67 17.96 21.41
N GLU A 67 7.79 18.82 22.43
CA GLU A 67 8.97 18.91 23.30
C GLU A 67 9.22 17.61 24.06
N ARG A 68 8.20 17.09 24.74
CA ARG A 68 8.30 15.83 25.50
C ARG A 68 8.65 14.67 24.59
N GLU A 69 8.05 14.61 23.41
CA GLU A 69 8.33 13.57 22.44
C GLU A 69 9.77 13.67 21.92
N HIS A 70 10.22 14.87 21.54
CA HIS A 70 11.62 15.11 21.15
C HIS A 70 12.60 14.68 22.24
N GLN A 71 12.35 15.01 23.51
CA GLN A 71 13.16 14.58 24.64
C GLN A 71 13.15 13.04 24.82
N ARG A 72 11.99 12.40 24.64
CA ARG A 72 11.85 10.94 24.73
C ARG A 72 12.67 10.23 23.65
N VAL A 73 12.50 10.61 22.38
CA VAL A 73 13.23 9.97 21.28
C VAL A 73 14.74 10.26 21.33
N THR A 74 15.13 11.47 21.76
CA THR A 74 16.54 11.81 21.95
C THR A 74 17.21 10.90 22.98
N ARG A 75 16.55 10.65 24.11
CA ARG A 75 17.06 9.71 25.12
C ARG A 75 17.20 8.29 24.57
N GLN A 76 16.22 7.82 23.80
CA GLN A 76 16.29 6.52 23.15
C GLN A 76 17.44 6.43 22.14
N CYS A 77 17.67 7.52 21.38
CA CYS A 77 18.79 7.61 20.45
C CYS A 77 20.13 7.53 21.18
N GLN A 78 20.29 8.28 22.27
CA GLN A 78 21.50 8.26 23.11
C GLN A 78 21.75 6.86 23.70
N GLN A 79 20.71 6.20 24.20
CA GLN A 79 20.81 4.83 24.72
C GLN A 79 21.23 3.84 23.64
N ALA A 80 20.61 3.91 22.46
CA ALA A 80 20.97 3.05 21.33
C ALA A 80 22.41 3.30 20.85
N GLU A 81 22.85 4.56 20.78
CA GLU A 81 24.23 4.90 20.43
C GLU A 81 25.24 4.40 21.46
N ALA A 82 24.92 4.52 22.76
CA ALA A 82 25.76 4.00 23.83
C ALA A 82 25.89 2.47 23.74
N GLU A 83 24.81 1.75 23.46
CA GLU A 83 24.84 0.31 23.26
C GLU A 83 25.64 -0.09 22.01
N VAL A 84 25.48 0.63 20.89
CA VAL A 84 26.29 0.41 19.68
C VAL A 84 27.78 0.61 19.99
N GLN A 85 28.14 1.68 20.70
CA GLN A 85 29.53 1.91 21.10
C GLN A 85 30.05 0.82 22.04
N ARG A 86 29.22 0.35 22.98
CA ARG A 86 29.58 -0.74 23.90
C ARG A 86 29.86 -2.03 23.14
N LEU A 87 28.96 -2.43 22.24
CA LEU A 87 29.09 -3.61 21.39
C LEU A 87 30.26 -3.50 20.42
N GLN A 88 30.48 -2.33 19.82
CA GLN A 88 31.62 -2.07 18.94
C GLN A 88 32.95 -2.26 19.67
N LYS A 89 33.03 -1.82 20.93
CA LYS A 89 34.22 -2.01 21.76
C LYS A 89 34.43 -3.48 22.11
N SER A 90 33.39 -4.20 22.53
CA SER A 90 33.51 -5.62 22.93
C SER A 90 33.73 -6.57 21.75
N LEU A 91 33.17 -6.27 20.57
CA LEU A 91 33.17 -7.16 19.40
C LEU A 91 34.09 -6.68 18.26
N LYS A 92 35.05 -5.79 18.55
CA LYS A 92 35.89 -5.11 17.54
C LYS A 92 36.53 -6.07 16.53
N ARG A 93 37.05 -7.22 16.99
CA ARG A 93 37.72 -8.21 16.13
C ARG A 93 36.73 -8.96 15.24
N ASP A 94 35.61 -9.39 15.80
CA ASP A 94 34.60 -10.13 15.05
C ASP A 94 33.92 -9.24 14.00
N ILE A 95 33.67 -7.97 14.32
CA ILE A 95 33.19 -6.96 13.37
C ILE A 95 34.18 -6.82 12.21
N ALA A 96 35.49 -6.74 12.47
CA ALA A 96 36.50 -6.64 11.42
C ALA A 96 36.53 -7.88 10.51
N ARG A 97 36.42 -9.09 11.10
CA ARG A 97 36.43 -10.35 10.34
C ARG A 97 35.16 -10.57 9.50
N SER A 98 34.01 -10.17 10.02
CA SER A 98 32.69 -10.35 9.37
C SER A 98 32.33 -9.23 8.39
N ARG A 99 33.05 -8.10 8.39
CA ARG A 99 32.77 -6.95 7.54
C ARG A 99 32.60 -7.28 6.05
N PRO A 100 33.46 -8.08 5.38
CA PRO A 100 33.29 -8.41 3.96
C PRO A 100 31.97 -9.12 3.66
N TYR A 101 31.49 -9.97 4.59
CA TYR A 101 30.21 -10.66 4.45
C TYR A 101 29.05 -9.67 4.48
N PHE A 102 29.01 -8.75 5.45
CA PHE A 102 27.92 -7.78 5.56
C PHE A 102 27.92 -6.76 4.41
N GLU A 103 29.10 -6.38 3.91
CA GLU A 103 29.21 -5.52 2.72
C GLU A 103 28.63 -6.22 1.48
N LEU A 104 28.95 -7.50 1.27
CA LEU A 104 28.41 -8.27 0.15
C LEU A 104 26.90 -8.54 0.33
N LYS A 105 26.43 -8.84 1.54
CA LYS A 105 25.00 -8.98 1.86
C LYS A 105 24.24 -7.70 1.52
N ALA A 106 24.79 -6.52 1.86
CA ALA A 106 24.18 -5.24 1.54
C ALA A 106 24.08 -5.00 0.02
N GLN A 107 25.13 -5.33 -0.74
CA GLN A 107 25.12 -5.23 -2.21
C GLN A 107 24.06 -6.13 -2.85
N PHE A 108 23.95 -7.39 -2.41
CA PHE A 108 22.93 -8.29 -2.93
C PHE A 108 21.52 -7.86 -2.54
N ASN A 109 21.31 -7.41 -1.30
CA ASN A 109 20.02 -6.89 -0.87
C ASN A 109 19.60 -5.66 -1.70
N GLN A 110 20.53 -4.76 -2.02
CA GLN A 110 20.26 -3.62 -2.89
C GLN A 110 19.80 -4.09 -4.29
N ARG A 111 20.56 -5.00 -4.91
CA ARG A 111 20.21 -5.53 -6.24
C ARG A 111 18.86 -6.25 -6.24
N LEU A 112 18.56 -7.00 -5.18
CA LEU A 112 17.26 -7.66 -5.01
C LEU A 112 16.12 -6.64 -4.90
N GLU A 113 16.29 -5.58 -4.12
CA GLU A 113 15.28 -4.52 -4.01
C GLU A 113 15.08 -3.77 -5.34
N GLU A 114 16.15 -3.54 -6.09
CA GLU A 114 16.09 -3.00 -7.45
C GLU A 114 15.29 -3.91 -8.40
N HIS A 115 15.56 -5.21 -8.41
CA HIS A 115 14.78 -6.15 -9.23
C HIS A 115 13.32 -6.24 -8.77
N LYS A 116 13.06 -6.29 -7.47
CA LYS A 116 11.71 -6.29 -6.91
C LYS A 116 10.91 -5.05 -7.32
N SER A 117 11.52 -3.86 -7.24
CA SER A 117 10.87 -2.62 -7.67
C SER A 117 10.58 -2.59 -9.18
N ARG A 118 11.49 -3.14 -10.00
CA ARG A 118 11.28 -3.31 -11.45
C ARG A 118 10.12 -4.25 -11.75
N VAL A 119 10.04 -5.40 -11.07
CA VAL A 119 8.93 -6.35 -11.21
C VAL A 119 7.61 -5.68 -10.86
N ASN A 120 7.53 -5.03 -9.69
CA ASN A 120 6.32 -4.31 -9.27
C ASN A 120 5.89 -3.24 -10.29
N SER A 121 6.86 -2.49 -10.84
CA SER A 121 6.57 -1.47 -11.88
C SER A 121 6.00 -2.09 -13.16
N LEU A 122 6.55 -3.23 -13.59
CA LEU A 122 6.06 -3.96 -14.76
C LEU A 122 4.69 -4.58 -14.50
N GLU A 123 4.45 -5.14 -13.32
CA GLU A 123 3.14 -5.67 -12.92
C GLU A 123 2.07 -4.58 -12.94
N ILE A 124 2.37 -3.39 -12.41
CA ILE A 124 1.48 -2.24 -12.48
C ILE A 124 1.21 -1.86 -13.94
N SER A 125 2.26 -1.80 -14.78
CA SER A 125 2.13 -1.47 -16.21
C SER A 125 1.25 -2.48 -16.96
N VAL A 126 1.47 -3.78 -16.74
CA VAL A 126 0.68 -4.87 -17.33
C VAL A 126 -0.76 -4.79 -16.85
N SER A 127 -0.99 -4.55 -15.56
CA SER A 127 -2.33 -4.42 -14.98
C SER A 127 -3.08 -3.24 -15.61
N GLN A 128 -2.40 -2.09 -15.79
CA GLN A 128 -2.97 -0.93 -16.47
C GLN A 128 -3.25 -1.22 -17.95
N ALA A 129 -2.37 -1.93 -18.65
CA ALA A 129 -2.57 -2.33 -20.04
C ALA A 129 -3.78 -3.27 -20.19
N LYS A 130 -3.90 -4.29 -19.33
CA LYS A 130 -5.06 -5.18 -19.27
C LYS A 130 -6.36 -4.43 -18.99
N LEU A 131 -6.33 -3.47 -18.06
CA LEU A 131 -7.49 -2.61 -17.77
C LEU A 131 -7.90 -1.83 -19.02
N ARG A 132 -6.95 -1.12 -19.66
CA ARG A 132 -7.20 -0.36 -20.89
C ARG A 132 -7.78 -1.24 -22.01
N TYR A 133 -7.22 -2.43 -22.20
CA TYR A 133 -7.70 -3.38 -23.18
C TYR A 133 -9.13 -3.83 -22.88
N SER A 134 -9.43 -4.20 -21.63
CA SER A 134 -10.77 -4.62 -21.21
C SER A 134 -11.82 -3.51 -21.39
N VAL A 135 -11.44 -2.26 -21.15
CA VAL A 135 -12.31 -1.10 -21.36
C VAL A 135 -12.56 -0.89 -22.85
N ALA A 136 -11.51 -0.98 -23.69
CA ALA A 136 -11.67 -0.87 -25.14
C ALA A 136 -12.60 -1.95 -25.70
N LEU A 137 -12.47 -3.20 -25.25
CA LEU A 137 -13.37 -4.29 -25.67
C LEU A 137 -14.82 -4.03 -25.26
N ARG A 138 -15.08 -3.62 -24.02
CA ARG A 138 -16.44 -3.27 -23.56
C ARG A 138 -17.03 -2.10 -24.35
N ASN A 139 -16.21 -1.11 -24.71
CA ASN A 139 -16.65 0.02 -25.52
C ASN A 139 -17.05 -0.45 -26.93
N LEU A 140 -16.28 -1.34 -27.54
CA LEU A 140 -16.62 -1.92 -28.84
C LEU A 140 -17.90 -2.76 -28.78
N GLU A 141 -18.06 -3.55 -27.73
CA GLU A 141 -19.28 -4.32 -27.46
C GLU A 141 -20.50 -3.40 -27.33
N GLN A 142 -20.42 -2.34 -26.50
CA GLN A 142 -21.48 -1.33 -26.39
C GLN A 142 -21.84 -0.67 -27.71
N ILE A 143 -20.84 -0.26 -28.50
CA ILE A 143 -21.08 0.35 -29.82
C ILE A 143 -21.78 -0.66 -30.73
N SER A 144 -21.33 -1.92 -30.73
CA SER A 144 -21.94 -2.99 -31.52
C SER A 144 -23.40 -3.20 -31.14
N GLU A 145 -23.69 -3.39 -29.85
CA GLU A 145 -25.05 -3.55 -29.32
C GLU A 145 -25.95 -2.37 -29.68
N GLU A 146 -25.45 -1.14 -29.57
CA GLU A 146 -26.21 0.06 -29.92
C GLU A 146 -26.54 0.11 -31.43
N ILE A 147 -25.58 -0.25 -32.29
CA ILE A 147 -25.82 -0.33 -33.74
C ILE A 147 -26.89 -1.39 -34.04
N HIS A 148 -26.80 -2.57 -33.42
CA HIS A 148 -27.79 -3.63 -33.56
C HIS A 148 -29.18 -3.21 -33.06
N ALA A 149 -29.27 -2.57 -31.89
CA ALA A 149 -30.52 -2.06 -31.34
C ALA A 149 -31.16 -1.00 -32.26
N ARG A 150 -30.38 -0.04 -32.78
CA ARG A 150 -30.86 0.97 -33.74
C ARG A 150 -31.36 0.34 -35.03
N ARG A 151 -30.66 -0.67 -35.57
CA ARG A 151 -31.10 -1.42 -36.77
C ARG A 151 -32.41 -2.15 -36.51
N PHE A 152 -32.52 -2.85 -35.39
CA PHE A 152 -33.74 -3.55 -34.98
C PHE A 152 -34.95 -2.60 -34.84
N GLN A 153 -34.77 -1.46 -34.19
CA GLN A 153 -35.80 -0.42 -34.08
C GLN A 153 -36.24 0.13 -35.46
N ARG A 154 -35.31 0.30 -36.42
CA ARG A 154 -35.67 0.71 -37.79
C ARG A 154 -36.54 -0.33 -38.50
N ILE A 155 -36.26 -1.61 -38.31
CA ILE A 155 -37.07 -2.70 -38.87
C ILE A 155 -38.48 -2.67 -38.27
N LEU A 156 -38.60 -2.56 -36.94
CA LEU A 156 -39.90 -2.43 -36.28
C LEU A 156 -40.71 -1.23 -36.79
N ARG A 157 -40.06 -0.06 -36.94
CA ARG A 157 -40.72 1.15 -37.48
C ARG A 157 -41.14 1.01 -38.94
N LYS A 158 -40.39 0.28 -39.76
CA LYS A 158 -40.78 -0.02 -41.15
C LYS A 158 -41.96 -0.99 -41.20
N LYS A 159 -41.96 -2.05 -40.37
CA LYS A 159 -43.07 -2.99 -40.24
C LYS A 159 -44.37 -2.31 -39.79
N HIS A 160 -44.27 -1.33 -38.89
CA HIS A 160 -45.43 -0.55 -38.42
C HIS A 160 -45.93 0.49 -39.43
N ARG A 161 -45.15 0.79 -40.49
CA ARG A 161 -45.54 1.68 -41.60
C ARG A 161 -46.14 0.94 -42.80
N GLN A 162 -45.97 -0.38 -42.89
CA GLN A 162 -46.55 -1.24 -43.92
C GLN A 162 -47.76 -2.00 -43.35
N ASN A 163 -48.86 -1.29 -43.14
CA ASN A 163 -50.26 -1.72 -43.25
C ASN A 163 -51.15 -0.71 -42.48
N PRO A 164 -52.37 -0.41 -42.96
CA PRO A 164 -53.17 -1.13 -43.96
C PRO A 164 -53.58 -0.25 -45.15
N LEU A 165 -54.01 -0.85 -46.28
CA LEU A 165 -55.11 -0.39 -47.15
C LEU A 165 -55.06 -1.13 -48.50
N GLY A 166 -56.08 -1.97 -48.75
CA GLY A 166 -56.62 -2.18 -50.10
C GLY A 166 -56.40 -3.56 -50.72
N ALA A 167 -57.43 -4.42 -50.56
CA ALA A 167 -58.10 -5.20 -51.62
C ALA A 167 -57.30 -6.18 -52.49
N GLU A 168 -57.78 -7.31 -52.97
CA GLU A 168 -58.95 -8.21 -52.82
C GLU A 168 -58.58 -9.33 -53.84
N GLY A 169 -58.82 -10.62 -53.59
CA GLY A 169 -58.60 -11.58 -54.68
C GLY A 169 -58.50 -13.10 -54.47
N GLY A 170 -59.32 -13.70 -53.61
CA GLY A 170 -59.93 -15.02 -53.88
C GLY A 170 -59.11 -16.34 -53.71
N PRO A 171 -59.80 -17.50 -53.60
CA PRO A 171 -59.43 -18.61 -52.72
C PRO A 171 -59.19 -19.96 -53.43
N GLU A 172 -58.69 -20.96 -52.66
CA GLU A 172 -59.07 -22.42 -52.64
C GLU A 172 -57.89 -23.38 -52.30
N ASN A 173 -57.72 -23.63 -50.99
CA ASN A 173 -57.67 -24.91 -50.20
C ASN A 173 -57.25 -26.28 -50.84
N PRO A 174 -56.98 -27.35 -50.04
CA PRO A 174 -55.97 -27.59 -48.98
C PRO A 174 -55.18 -28.92 -49.16
N GLU A 175 -53.93 -29.02 -48.67
CA GLU A 175 -53.41 -30.29 -48.12
C GLU A 175 -52.45 -30.07 -46.93
N THR A 176 -52.95 -30.45 -45.75
CA THR A 176 -52.27 -30.96 -44.53
C THR A 176 -51.21 -30.14 -43.77
N PRO A 177 -51.25 -30.18 -42.42
CA PRO A 177 -50.48 -29.29 -41.55
C PRO A 177 -49.13 -29.90 -41.15
N LYS A 178 -48.02 -29.20 -41.43
CA LYS A 178 -46.77 -29.36 -40.70
C LYS A 178 -46.57 -28.16 -39.78
N ILE A 179 -46.32 -28.47 -38.51
CA ILE A 179 -46.15 -27.50 -37.42
C ILE A 179 -44.87 -26.68 -37.66
N PRO A 180 -44.86 -25.37 -37.32
CA PRO A 180 -43.85 -24.40 -37.74
C PRO A 180 -42.68 -24.32 -36.76
N GLY A 181 -41.46 -24.32 -37.28
CA GLY A 181 -40.24 -24.10 -36.51
C GLY A 181 -39.15 -23.45 -37.37
N GLU A 182 -39.54 -22.53 -38.26
CA GLU A 182 -38.59 -21.72 -39.03
C GLU A 182 -38.43 -20.35 -38.38
N ILE A 183 -37.28 -20.19 -37.75
CA ILE A 183 -36.66 -18.91 -37.45
C ILE A 183 -36.49 -18.19 -38.81
N PRO A 184 -36.93 -16.94 -39.00
CA PRO A 184 -36.73 -16.25 -40.26
C PRO A 184 -35.22 -16.12 -40.52
N GLU A 185 -34.80 -16.71 -41.64
CA GLU A 185 -33.45 -16.68 -42.19
C GLU A 185 -32.91 -15.25 -42.23
N ILE A 186 -31.71 -15.10 -41.68
CA ILE A 186 -30.88 -13.90 -41.77
C ILE A 186 -30.31 -13.88 -43.20
N PRO A 187 -30.50 -12.81 -44.01
CA PRO A 187 -29.75 -12.68 -45.25
C PRO A 187 -28.26 -12.50 -44.94
N ALA A 188 -27.49 -13.53 -45.29
CA ALA A 188 -26.04 -13.55 -45.25
C ALA A 188 -25.47 -12.74 -46.43
N GLU A 189 -25.21 -11.45 -46.21
CA GLU A 189 -24.29 -10.68 -47.05
C GLU A 189 -23.34 -9.88 -46.15
N ILE A 190 -22.13 -10.45 -45.98
CA ILE A 190 -20.97 -9.73 -45.47
C ILE A 190 -20.32 -9.06 -46.69
N PRO A 191 -20.26 -7.72 -46.80
CA PRO A 191 -19.37 -7.10 -47.76
C PRO A 191 -17.92 -7.22 -47.24
N GLU A 192 -17.07 -7.85 -48.04
CA GLU A 192 -15.63 -7.95 -47.82
C GLU A 192 -15.00 -6.60 -47.51
N ILE A 193 -14.17 -6.54 -46.46
CA ILE A 193 -13.31 -5.38 -46.18
C ILE A 193 -11.96 -5.64 -46.86
N PRO A 194 -11.46 -4.72 -47.71
CA PRO A 194 -10.28 -4.96 -48.51
C PRO A 194 -8.99 -4.96 -47.67
N ALA A 195 -8.13 -5.91 -47.99
CA ALA A 195 -6.76 -6.03 -47.50
C ALA A 195 -5.95 -4.75 -47.78
N LYS A 196 -5.54 -4.05 -46.72
CA LYS A 196 -4.36 -3.19 -46.69
C LYS A 196 -3.67 -3.33 -45.35
N ILE A 197 -2.77 -4.30 -45.31
CA ILE A 197 -1.70 -4.41 -44.32
C ILE A 197 -0.76 -3.24 -44.60
N ALA A 198 -0.76 -2.24 -43.72
CA ALA A 198 0.28 -1.24 -43.68
C ALA A 198 1.44 -1.80 -42.85
N GLU A 199 2.52 -2.12 -43.56
CA GLU A 199 3.93 -2.22 -43.17
C GLU A 199 4.25 -2.14 -41.66
N ILE A 200 4.70 -3.26 -41.11
CA ILE A 200 5.53 -3.31 -39.90
C ILE A 200 6.98 -3.14 -40.37
N PRO A 201 7.73 -2.10 -39.94
CA PRO A 201 9.16 -2.04 -40.18
C PRO A 201 9.87 -3.14 -39.40
N ALA A 202 10.50 -4.04 -40.15
CA ALA A 202 11.45 -5.01 -39.66
C ALA A 202 12.72 -4.28 -39.18
N GLU A 203 13.01 -4.36 -37.89
CA GLU A 203 14.38 -4.21 -37.41
C GLU A 203 14.61 -5.23 -36.28
N ILE A 204 15.09 -6.39 -36.71
CA ILE A 204 15.58 -7.47 -35.87
C ILE A 204 17.02 -7.11 -35.53
N ALA A 205 17.28 -6.71 -34.29
CA ALA A 205 18.63 -6.76 -33.73
C ALA A 205 18.82 -8.12 -33.05
N GLU A 206 19.74 -8.90 -33.62
CA GLU A 206 20.18 -10.22 -33.19
C GLU A 206 20.63 -10.27 -31.72
N ILE A 207 20.19 -11.29 -30.97
CA ILE A 207 21.00 -11.91 -29.89
C ILE A 207 20.75 -13.44 -29.92
N PRO A 208 21.81 -14.29 -29.94
CA PRO A 208 21.70 -15.74 -30.16
C PRO A 208 21.55 -16.56 -28.87
N GLY A 209 20.99 -17.77 -29.01
CA GLY A 209 21.42 -18.95 -28.26
C GLY A 209 20.55 -19.43 -27.09
N GLU A 210 19.81 -20.51 -27.35
CA GLU A 210 19.44 -21.63 -26.46
C GLU A 210 18.72 -21.37 -25.12
N ILE A 211 17.43 -21.74 -25.05
CA ILE A 211 16.72 -22.08 -23.81
C ILE A 211 15.90 -23.37 -24.07
N PRO A 212 16.02 -24.43 -23.25
CA PRO A 212 15.31 -25.69 -23.45
C PRO A 212 13.84 -25.62 -23.02
N GLU A 213 13.03 -26.48 -23.63
CA GLU A 213 11.58 -26.66 -23.47
C GLU A 213 11.07 -26.63 -22.01
N ILE A 214 9.96 -25.93 -21.77
CA ILE A 214 9.14 -26.05 -20.55
C ILE A 214 7.74 -26.50 -20.97
N PRO A 215 7.14 -27.53 -20.34
CA PRO A 215 5.85 -28.08 -20.76
C PRO A 215 4.67 -27.16 -20.41
N GLU A 216 3.66 -27.21 -21.28
CA GLU A 216 2.34 -26.60 -21.12
C GLU A 216 1.68 -26.97 -19.77
N ILE A 217 1.25 -25.97 -19.02
CA ILE A 217 0.27 -26.16 -17.94
C ILE A 217 -0.90 -25.21 -18.20
N SER A 218 -2.03 -25.85 -18.46
CA SER A 218 -3.33 -25.28 -18.72
C SER A 218 -3.93 -24.60 -17.47
N SER A 219 -4.51 -23.42 -17.71
CA SER A 219 -5.74 -22.88 -17.11
C SER A 219 -6.11 -23.33 -15.69
N SER A 220 -5.71 -22.53 -14.69
CA SER A 220 -6.57 -21.99 -13.60
C SER A 220 -5.73 -21.58 -12.39
N GLY A 221 -5.77 -20.31 -11.98
CA GLY A 221 -5.25 -19.90 -10.67
C GLY A 221 -4.55 -18.54 -10.59
N ASP A 222 -5.21 -17.45 -10.98
CA ASP A 222 -4.74 -16.06 -10.78
C ASP A 222 -4.61 -15.64 -9.29
N SER A 223 -4.74 -16.57 -8.34
CA SER A 223 -4.59 -16.33 -6.90
C SER A 223 -3.19 -16.69 -6.36
N LEU A 224 -2.37 -17.42 -7.12
CA LEU A 224 -1.08 -17.95 -6.64
C LEU A 224 0.04 -16.89 -6.67
N SER A 225 -0.09 -15.85 -7.49
CA SER A 225 0.95 -14.83 -7.67
C SER A 225 1.10 -13.89 -6.46
N VAL A 226 -0.02 -13.48 -5.85
CA VAL A 226 0.00 -12.54 -4.71
C VAL A 226 0.44 -13.24 -3.41
N LEU A 227 0.07 -14.52 -3.24
CA LEU A 227 0.52 -15.36 -2.12
C LEU A 227 2.02 -15.66 -2.20
N SER A 228 2.57 -15.81 -3.40
CA SER A 228 4.01 -16.04 -3.62
C SER A 228 4.87 -14.86 -3.14
N LEU A 229 4.49 -13.60 -3.48
CA LEU A 229 5.29 -12.42 -3.13
C LEU A 229 5.15 -11.99 -1.67
N GLN A 230 3.97 -12.17 -1.05
CA GLN A 230 3.80 -11.94 0.39
C GLN A 230 4.57 -12.99 1.21
N THR A 231 4.72 -14.21 0.68
CA THR A 231 5.56 -15.27 1.25
C THR A 231 7.05 -14.91 1.12
N ILE A 232 7.49 -14.37 -0.01
CA ILE A 232 8.88 -13.91 -0.22
C ILE A 232 9.21 -12.71 0.68
N ALA A 233 8.28 -11.77 0.87
CA ALA A 233 8.44 -10.65 1.80
C ALA A 233 8.54 -11.11 3.27
N SER A 234 7.75 -12.13 3.64
CA SER A 234 7.77 -12.74 4.98
C SER A 234 9.04 -13.56 5.21
N ASP A 235 9.54 -14.28 4.19
CA ASP A 235 10.79 -15.05 4.28
C ASP A 235 12.04 -14.14 4.34
N LEU A 236 12.03 -12.97 3.70
CA LEU A 236 13.12 -12.00 3.82
C LEU A 236 13.24 -11.42 5.24
N GLN A 237 12.14 -11.32 5.99
CA GLN A 237 12.17 -10.92 7.40
C GLN A 237 12.82 -12.01 8.28
N LYS A 238 12.76 -13.28 7.87
CA LYS A 238 13.47 -14.39 8.54
C LYS A 238 14.97 -14.41 8.24
N PHE A 239 15.44 -13.86 7.11
CA PHE A 239 16.89 -13.71 6.83
C PHE A 239 17.57 -12.55 7.59
N ASP A 240 16.78 -11.78 8.35
CA ASP A 240 17.28 -10.84 9.36
C ASP A 240 17.33 -11.48 10.76
N SER A 241 16.74 -12.66 10.96
CA SER A 241 16.93 -13.44 12.18
C SER A 241 18.28 -14.16 12.11
N VAL A 242 19.11 -13.93 13.13
CA VAL A 242 20.47 -14.49 13.26
C VAL A 242 20.41 -15.98 13.67
N GLU A 243 19.22 -16.59 13.71
CA GLU A 243 18.95 -17.92 14.25
C GLU A 243 19.71 -19.02 13.50
N HIS A 244 19.98 -18.84 12.20
CA HIS A 244 20.72 -19.80 11.38
C HIS A 244 22.24 -19.83 11.65
N LEU A 245 22.80 -18.85 12.38
CA LEU A 245 24.23 -18.83 12.74
C LEU A 245 24.52 -19.59 14.04
N SER A 246 23.49 -20.05 14.76
CA SER A 246 23.62 -20.85 15.99
C SER A 246 24.19 -22.26 15.75
N GLY A 247 24.23 -22.73 14.50
CA GLY A 247 24.67 -24.08 14.13
C GLY A 247 26.13 -24.23 13.72
N ILE A 248 26.98 -23.21 13.82
CA ILE A 248 28.40 -23.32 13.43
C ILE A 248 29.17 -24.11 14.51
N PRO A 249 29.72 -25.30 14.20
CA PRO A 249 30.52 -26.06 15.15
C PRO A 249 31.84 -25.32 15.38
N GLY A 250 32.02 -24.79 16.59
CA GLY A 250 33.16 -23.94 16.99
C GLY A 250 32.82 -22.87 18.05
N ILE A 251 31.54 -22.68 18.36
CA ILE A 251 31.04 -21.71 19.37
C ILE A 251 30.47 -22.45 20.61
N SER A 252 31.03 -23.60 21.02
CA SER A 252 30.53 -24.34 22.20
C SER A 252 31.03 -23.78 23.55
N GLY A 253 31.23 -22.47 23.66
CA GLY A 253 31.92 -21.85 24.79
C GLY A 253 31.16 -20.76 25.54
N ILE A 254 29.93 -20.43 25.18
CA ILE A 254 29.18 -19.35 25.83
C ILE A 254 27.87 -19.93 26.40
N PRO A 255 27.74 -20.10 27.72
CA PRO A 255 26.49 -20.57 28.31
C PRO A 255 25.37 -19.53 28.13
N ASP A 256 24.18 -20.07 27.81
CA ASP A 256 22.89 -19.40 27.66
C ASP A 256 22.67 -18.23 28.63
N ALA A 257 22.51 -17.03 28.07
CA ALA A 257 22.07 -15.85 28.80
C ALA A 257 20.79 -15.21 28.22
N LEU A 258 20.04 -15.94 27.38
CA LEU A 258 18.81 -15.41 26.75
C LEU A 258 17.53 -16.13 27.16
N SER A 259 17.58 -17.05 28.13
CA SER A 259 16.37 -17.55 28.79
C SER A 259 16.20 -16.81 30.10
N LEU A 260 15.30 -15.82 30.15
CA LEU A 260 14.52 -15.34 31.31
C LEU A 260 13.95 -13.94 31.00
N HIS A 261 12.71 -13.87 30.51
CA HIS A 261 11.56 -13.21 31.16
C HIS A 261 10.46 -12.89 30.13
N SER A 262 9.48 -13.80 30.02
CA SER A 262 8.15 -13.48 29.49
C SER A 262 7.14 -14.40 30.15
N GLU A 263 6.79 -14.11 31.41
CA GLU A 263 5.58 -14.58 32.10
C GLU A 263 5.16 -13.41 33.02
N GLU A 264 4.11 -12.67 32.66
CA GLU A 264 2.70 -12.92 32.99
C GLU A 264 2.31 -12.17 34.29
N LEU A 265 1.81 -10.94 34.13
CA LEU A 265 1.11 -10.21 35.18
C LEU A 265 -0.34 -10.70 35.24
N GLY A 266 -0.55 -11.81 35.94
CA GLY A 266 -1.84 -12.32 36.38
C GLY A 266 -2.02 -12.10 37.88
N GLU A 267 -3.24 -11.77 38.27
CA GLU A 267 -3.69 -11.34 39.59
C GLU A 267 -3.53 -12.38 40.71
N GLY A 268 -3.50 -11.90 41.96
CA GLY A 268 -4.27 -12.56 43.03
C GLY A 268 -3.51 -13.26 44.16
N ARG A 269 -3.54 -12.60 45.33
CA ARG A 269 -3.82 -13.13 46.69
C ARG A 269 -2.88 -14.15 47.38
N GLU A 270 -2.80 -13.91 48.70
CA GLU A 270 -2.54 -14.84 49.80
C GLU A 270 -1.09 -15.27 50.10
N ARG A 271 -0.37 -14.41 50.83
CA ARG A 271 0.72 -14.86 51.72
C ARG A 271 0.16 -15.43 53.02
N ARG A 272 0.01 -16.76 53.08
CA ARG A 272 -0.04 -17.51 54.34
C ARG A 272 1.36 -17.58 54.96
N ARG A 273 1.44 -17.11 56.21
CA ARG A 273 2.52 -17.34 57.17
C ARG A 273 2.76 -18.83 57.35
N ASN A 274 4.03 -19.24 57.53
CA ASN A 274 4.41 -20.26 58.51
C ASN A 274 5.93 -20.49 58.64
N PHE A 275 6.41 -20.41 59.90
CA PHE A 275 7.55 -21.07 60.56
C PHE A 275 8.96 -20.96 59.92
N ARG A 276 10.05 -20.76 60.67
CA ARG A 276 10.42 -21.45 61.92
C ARG A 276 11.59 -20.74 62.63
N HIS A 277 11.60 -20.95 63.94
CA HIS A 277 12.56 -20.59 64.98
C HIS A 277 14.06 -20.53 64.62
N HIS A 278 14.73 -19.50 65.16
CA HIS A 278 15.97 -19.71 65.90
C HIS A 278 15.90 -18.97 67.24
N ARG A 279 16.18 -19.72 68.30
CA ARG A 279 16.21 -19.31 69.70
C ARG A 279 17.67 -19.08 70.07
N SER A 280 17.89 -18.07 70.91
CA SER A 280 18.99 -17.87 71.87
C SER A 280 20.42 -17.68 71.35
N VAL A 281 21.02 -16.51 71.64
CA VAL A 281 22.14 -16.32 72.60
C VAL A 281 22.16 -14.86 73.13
N SER A 282 22.16 -14.77 74.47
CA SER A 282 22.66 -13.77 75.45
C SER A 282 23.09 -12.35 75.04
N LEU A 283 22.53 -11.32 75.70
CA LEU A 283 22.99 -10.70 76.96
C LEU A 283 21.86 -9.80 77.52
#